data_AF-A0A958WEQ7-F1
#
_entry.id   AF-A0A958WEQ7-F1
#
_cell.length_a   1.000
_cell.length_b   1.000
_cell.length_c   1.000
_cell.angle_alpha   90.00
_cell.angle_beta   90.00
_cell.angle_gamma   90.00
#
_symmetry.space_group_name_H-M   'P 1'
#
loop_
_entity.id
_entity.type
_entity.pdbx_description
1 polymer ?
#
loop_
_entity_poly.entity_id
_entity_poly.type
_entity_poly.pdbx_seq_one_letter_code
_entity_poly.pdbx_strand_id
1 'polypeptide(L)'
;MKKISQATDDLLMAYLEGSLSGEERVKVKNGLAGSVELCNRLETLRLVRHALQAKGLSHPSPDFTNRVMKNLGKMPASSMLTPKNGLILLIGVLVAMGMGASLADTGAFNFLNGMLPLNQIKLPTGVSTPALPAIPLNGKLIINSIIALNLGLAFLLLDRTILRPFFNRRSRMHL
;
A
#
# COMPACT_ATOMS: atom_id res chain seq x y z
N MET A 1 28.38 27.03 -21.68
CA MET A 1 27.03 27.53 -21.98
C MET A 1 26.48 28.20 -20.72
N LYS A 2 26.28 29.52 -20.73
CA LYS A 2 25.70 30.22 -19.56
C LYS A 2 24.27 29.71 -19.38
N LYS A 3 23.93 29.28 -18.16
CA LYS A 3 22.56 28.88 -17.83
C LYS A 3 21.70 30.15 -17.91
N ILE A 4 20.77 30.17 -18.86
CA ILE A 4 19.69 31.16 -18.87
C ILE A 4 18.96 30.99 -17.53
N SER A 5 18.67 32.10 -16.84
CA SER A 5 17.99 32.05 -15.55
C SER A 5 16.63 31.37 -15.71
N GLN A 6 16.25 30.53 -14.75
CA GLN A 6 15.01 29.76 -14.78
C GLN A 6 13.78 30.67 -14.98
N ALA A 7 13.78 31.85 -14.35
CA ALA A 7 12.75 32.86 -14.53
C ALA A 7 12.61 33.37 -15.97
N THR A 8 13.71 33.41 -16.73
CA THR A 8 13.70 33.82 -18.13
C THR A 8 13.20 32.70 -19.04
N ASP A 9 13.50 31.45 -18.70
CA ASP A 9 12.99 30.27 -19.42
C ASP A 9 11.47 30.13 -19.23
N ASP A 10 10.97 30.35 -18.01
CA ASP A 10 9.53 30.36 -17.70
C ASP A 10 8.79 31.46 -18.48
N LEU A 11 9.39 32.66 -18.58
CA LEU A 11 8.84 33.75 -19.40
C LEU A 11 8.83 33.42 -20.90
N LEU A 12 9.87 32.75 -21.42
CA LEU A 12 9.89 32.29 -22.81
C LEU A 12 8.84 31.21 -23.09
N MET A 13 8.59 30.30 -22.14
CA MET A 13 7.51 29.31 -22.25
C MET A 13 6.14 29.97 -22.22
N ALA A 14 5.88 30.89 -21.29
CA ALA A 14 4.63 31.65 -21.21
C ALA A 14 4.40 32.49 -22.49
N TYR A 15 5.48 33.00 -23.11
CA TYR A 15 5.41 33.67 -24.42
C TYR A 15 4.95 32.72 -25.54
N LEU A 16 5.45 31.48 -25.56
CA LEU A 16 5.03 30.47 -26.54
C LEU A 16 3.59 29.97 -26.30
N GLU A 17 3.16 29.88 -25.05
CA GLU A 17 1.80 29.51 -24.67
C GLU A 17 0.77 30.64 -24.89
N GLY A 18 1.23 31.88 -25.05
CA GLY A 18 0.38 33.05 -25.26
C GLY A 18 -0.25 33.59 -23.97
N SER A 19 0.18 33.12 -22.80
CA SER A 19 -0.35 33.49 -21.48
C SER A 19 0.19 34.81 -20.93
N LEU A 20 1.17 35.43 -21.61
CA LEU A 20 1.75 36.71 -21.19
C LEU A 20 0.86 37.92 -21.45
N SER A 21 0.91 38.87 -20.52
CA SER A 21 0.30 40.20 -20.63
C SER A 21 0.96 41.07 -21.71
N GLY A 22 0.26 42.10 -22.20
CA GLY A 22 0.73 42.94 -23.31
C GLY A 22 2.11 43.58 -23.07
N GLU A 23 2.39 44.02 -21.84
CA GLU A 23 3.65 44.67 -21.48
C GLU A 23 4.82 43.67 -21.41
N GLU A 24 4.58 42.45 -20.91
CA GLU A 24 5.59 41.40 -20.82
C GLU A 24 5.98 40.87 -22.20
N ARG A 25 5.02 40.81 -23.14
CA ARG A 25 5.29 40.45 -24.53
C ARG A 25 6.25 41.44 -25.21
N VAL A 26 6.13 42.74 -24.92
CA VAL A 26 7.04 43.77 -25.46
C VAL A 26 8.43 43.62 -24.85
N LYS A 27 8.54 43.35 -23.54
CA LYS A 27 9.83 43.08 -22.88
C LYS A 27 10.54 41.86 -23.46
N VAL A 28 9.81 40.78 -23.71
CA VAL A 28 10.36 39.56 -24.33
C VAL A 28 10.77 39.82 -25.79
N LYS A 29 9.97 40.54 -26.57
CA LYS A 29 10.34 40.92 -27.96
C LYS A 29 11.60 41.79 -28.02
N ASN A 30 11.72 42.77 -27.12
CA ASN A 30 12.90 43.63 -27.05
C ASN A 30 14.14 42.84 -26.59
N GLY A 31 13.97 41.90 -25.66
CA GLY A 31 15.04 40.98 -25.22
C GLY A 31 15.48 40.01 -26.31
N LEU A 32 14.55 39.52 -27.14
CA LEU A 32 14.84 38.66 -28.29
C LEU A 32 15.60 39.41 -29.40
N ALA A 33 15.29 40.69 -29.61
CA ALA A 33 16.01 41.53 -30.58
C ALA A 33 17.46 41.82 -30.16
N GLY A 34 17.75 41.80 -28.86
CA GLY A 34 19.08 42.11 -28.31
C GLY A 34 19.99 40.91 -28.04
N SER A 35 19.49 39.67 -28.15
CA SER A 35 20.29 38.49 -27.78
C SER A 35 20.04 37.27 -28.67
N VAL A 36 21.08 36.87 -29.39
CA VAL A 36 21.12 35.64 -30.21
C VAL A 36 20.92 34.38 -29.34
N GLU A 37 21.38 34.40 -28.08
CA GLU A 37 21.23 33.27 -27.16
C GLU A 37 19.75 33.01 -26.78
N LEU A 38 18.95 34.07 -26.60
CA LEU A 38 17.52 33.95 -26.31
C LEU A 38 16.72 33.46 -27.51
N CYS A 39 17.12 33.87 -28.72
CA CYS A 39 16.52 33.40 -29.97
C CYS A 39 16.73 31.88 -30.14
N ASN A 40 17.96 31.41 -29.97
CA ASN A 40 18.30 29.98 -30.06
C ASN A 40 17.56 29.14 -29.01
N ARG A 41 17.39 29.67 -27.79
CA ARG A 41 16.61 29.00 -26.73
C ARG A 41 15.13 28.90 -27.10
N LEU A 42 14.55 29.97 -27.64
CA LEU A 42 13.15 30.00 -28.08
C LEU A 42 12.90 29.02 -29.24
N GLU A 43 13.82 28.92 -30.20
CA GLU A 43 13.73 27.91 -31.26
C GLU A 43 13.80 26.48 -30.71
N THR A 44 14.68 26.23 -29.75
CA THR A 44 14.77 24.93 -29.07
C THR A 44 13.43 24.57 -28.41
N LEU A 45 12.81 25.51 -27.70
CA LEU A 45 11.50 25.31 -27.07
C LEU A 45 10.38 25.07 -28.10
N ARG A 46 10.43 25.76 -29.25
CA ARG A 46 9.48 25.51 -30.36
C ARG A 46 9.62 24.10 -30.93
N LEU A 47 10.85 23.62 -31.13
CA LEU A 47 11.11 22.26 -31.62
C LEU A 47 10.60 21.20 -30.64
N VAL A 48 10.84 21.40 -29.33
CA VAL A 48 10.31 20.51 -28.29
C VAL A 48 8.79 20.49 -28.30
N ARG A 49 8.14 21.67 -28.36
CA ARG A 49 6.66 21.75 -28.44
C ARG A 49 6.13 21.05 -29.67
N HIS A 50 6.75 21.24 -30.84
CA HIS A 50 6.33 20.59 -32.08
C HIS A 50 6.50 19.06 -32.00
N ALA A 51 7.61 18.57 -31.43
CA ALA A 51 7.84 17.14 -31.20
C ALA A 51 6.82 16.53 -30.23
N LEU A 52 6.40 17.28 -29.20
CA LEU A 52 5.37 16.86 -28.25
C LEU A 52 3.97 16.87 -28.87
N GLN A 53 3.66 17.86 -29.72
CA GLN A 53 2.38 17.93 -30.45
C GLN A 53 2.26 16.82 -31.51
N ALA A 54 3.35 16.52 -32.22
CA ALA A 54 3.39 15.46 -33.23
C ALA A 54 3.14 14.06 -32.63
N LYS A 55 3.41 13.87 -31.34
CA LYS A 55 3.14 12.61 -30.62
C LYS A 55 1.67 12.36 -30.30
N GLY A 56 0.75 13.21 -30.78
CA GLY A 56 -0.69 12.97 -30.71
C GLY A 56 -1.13 12.74 -29.27
N LEU A 57 -1.41 13.82 -28.54
CA LEU A 57 -2.21 13.74 -27.32
C LEU A 57 -3.49 12.99 -27.67
N SER A 58 -3.51 11.71 -27.33
CA SER A 58 -4.59 10.81 -27.68
C SER A 58 -5.86 11.43 -27.14
N HIS A 59 -6.84 11.66 -28.00
CA HIS A 59 -8.13 12.17 -27.55
C HIS A 59 -8.59 11.28 -26.38
N PRO A 60 -8.95 11.87 -25.23
CA PRO A 60 -9.47 11.09 -24.13
C PRO A 60 -10.61 10.24 -24.69
N SER A 61 -10.65 8.95 -24.34
CA SER A 61 -11.73 8.10 -24.81
C SER A 61 -13.07 8.76 -24.48
N PRO A 62 -14.13 8.57 -25.29
CA PRO A 62 -15.43 9.18 -25.02
C PRO A 62 -15.94 8.87 -23.60
N ASP A 63 -15.49 7.76 -23.01
CA ASP A 63 -15.79 7.35 -21.64
C ASP A 63 -14.85 7.88 -20.55
N PHE A 64 -13.81 8.64 -20.90
CA PHE A 64 -12.85 9.16 -19.93
C PHE A 64 -13.54 10.06 -18.91
N THR A 65 -14.35 11.02 -19.36
CA THR A 65 -15.10 11.93 -18.48
C THR A 65 -16.06 11.16 -17.59
N ASN A 66 -16.80 10.19 -18.15
CA ASN A 66 -17.68 9.31 -17.37
C ASN A 66 -16.90 8.49 -16.33
N ARG A 67 -15.73 7.95 -16.69
CA ARG A 67 -14.88 7.15 -15.78
C ARG A 67 -14.29 8.02 -14.67
N VAL A 68 -13.85 9.23 -14.98
CA VAL A 68 -13.29 10.17 -14.00
C VAL A 68 -14.39 10.65 -13.05
N MET A 69 -15.53 11.09 -13.57
CA MET A 69 -16.69 11.52 -12.76
C MET A 69 -17.23 10.39 -11.88
N LYS A 70 -17.26 9.15 -12.39
CA LYS A 70 -17.67 7.96 -11.62
C LYS A 70 -16.72 7.60 -10.47
N ASN A 71 -15.46 8.03 -10.54
CA ASN A 71 -14.42 7.67 -9.57
C ASN A 71 -13.93 8.85 -8.71
N LEU A 72 -14.33 10.09 -9.01
CA LEU A 72 -13.98 11.31 -8.25
C LEU A 72 -14.38 11.25 -6.77
N GLY A 73 -15.43 10.50 -6.43
CA GLY A 73 -15.89 10.27 -5.05
C GLY A 73 -15.60 8.89 -4.49
N LYS A 74 -14.93 8.01 -5.25
CA LYS A 74 -14.61 6.66 -4.78
C LYS A 74 -13.20 6.70 -4.23
N MET A 75 -13.08 6.72 -2.90
CA MET A 75 -11.85 6.25 -2.25
C MET A 75 -11.47 4.95 -2.94
N PRO A 76 -10.20 4.78 -3.37
CA PRO A 76 -9.76 3.52 -3.94
C PRO A 76 -10.16 2.46 -2.93
N ALA A 77 -10.96 1.49 -3.37
CA ALA A 77 -11.32 0.36 -2.53
C ALA A 77 -9.97 -0.24 -2.13
N SER A 78 -9.53 0.07 -0.91
CA SER A 78 -8.32 -0.48 -0.32
C SER A 78 -8.38 -1.96 -0.61
N SER A 79 -7.30 -2.51 -1.17
CA SER A 79 -7.14 -3.94 -1.46
C SER A 79 -7.39 -4.72 -0.17
N MET A 80 -8.67 -4.93 0.12
CA MET A 80 -9.20 -5.59 1.28
C MET A 80 -9.77 -6.87 0.71
N LEU A 81 -9.18 -7.98 1.16
CA LEU A 81 -9.65 -9.35 1.00
C LEU A 81 -11.09 -9.40 0.49
N THR A 82 -11.24 -9.78 -0.78
CA THR A 82 -12.54 -9.99 -1.42
C THR A 82 -13.41 -10.83 -0.48
N PRO A 83 -14.70 -10.50 -0.26
CA PRO A 83 -15.54 -11.18 0.73
C PRO A 83 -15.60 -12.71 0.55
N LYS A 84 -15.42 -13.21 -0.68
CA LYS A 84 -15.26 -14.64 -0.98
C LYS A 84 -14.01 -15.25 -0.37
N ASN A 85 -12.87 -14.58 -0.47
CA ASN A 85 -11.60 -15.03 0.12
C ASN A 85 -11.66 -14.95 1.65
N GLY A 86 -12.35 -13.94 2.17
CA GLY A 86 -12.65 -13.83 3.60
C GLY A 86 -13.46 -15.00 4.15
N LEU A 87 -14.47 -15.47 3.42
CA LEU A 87 -15.31 -16.60 3.82
C LEU A 87 -14.55 -17.94 3.79
N ILE A 88 -13.71 -18.17 2.78
CA ILE A 88 -12.83 -19.35 2.72
C ILE A 88 -11.87 -19.36 3.91
N LEU A 89 -11.29 -18.20 4.24
CA LEU A 89 -10.38 -18.06 5.37
C LEU A 89 -11.11 -18.28 6.70
N LEU A 90 -12.34 -17.79 6.86
CA LEU A 90 -13.18 -18.06 8.04
C LEU A 90 -13.41 -19.56 8.24
N ILE A 91 -13.81 -20.27 7.17
CA ILE A 91 -14.03 -21.73 7.23
C ILE A 91 -12.73 -22.45 7.61
N GLY A 92 -11.59 -22.07 7.02
CA GLY A 92 -10.29 -22.65 7.35
C GLY A 92 -9.91 -22.46 8.83
N VAL A 93 -10.14 -21.27 9.38
CA VAL A 93 -9.89 -20.97 10.80
C VAL A 93 -10.82 -21.79 11.70
N LEU A 94 -12.08 -21.99 11.31
CA LEU A 94 -13.06 -22.77 12.07
C LEU A 94 -12.66 -24.25 12.14
N VAL A 95 -12.20 -24.81 11.02
CA VAL A 95 -11.68 -26.19 10.96
C VAL A 95 -10.41 -26.33 11.82
N ALA A 96 -9.46 -25.41 11.68
CA ALA A 96 -8.23 -25.42 12.47
C ALA A 96 -8.51 -25.31 13.97
N MET A 97 -9.50 -24.51 14.37
CA MET A 97 -9.94 -24.39 15.75
C MET A 97 -10.58 -25.67 16.28
N GLY A 98 -11.45 -26.31 15.50
CA GLY A 98 -12.05 -27.60 15.87
C GLY A 98 -11.00 -28.69 16.06
N MET A 99 -10.02 -28.77 15.15
CA MET A 99 -8.89 -29.68 15.27
C MET A 99 -8.02 -29.37 16.49
N GLY A 100 -7.69 -28.09 16.72
CA GLY A 100 -6.89 -27.66 17.86
C GLY A 100 -7.55 -27.97 19.20
N ALA A 101 -8.86 -27.73 19.32
CA ALA A 101 -9.63 -28.07 20.51
C ALA A 101 -9.71 -29.58 20.74
N SER A 102 -9.94 -30.38 19.68
CA SER A 102 -9.96 -31.85 19.77
C SER A 102 -8.59 -32.43 20.20
N LEU A 103 -7.49 -31.89 19.67
CA LEU A 103 -6.14 -32.29 20.07
C LEU A 103 -5.81 -31.87 21.51
N ALA A 104 -6.32 -30.71 21.96
CA ALA A 104 -6.17 -30.27 23.34
C ALA A 104 -6.93 -31.19 24.31
N ASP A 105 -8.13 -31.64 23.94
CA ASP A 105 -8.97 -32.49 24.79
C ASP A 105 -8.46 -33.93 24.89
N THR A 106 -7.93 -34.48 23.79
CA THR A 106 -7.27 -35.80 23.77
C THR A 106 -5.97 -35.86 24.57
N GLY A 107 -5.54 -34.73 25.15
CA GLY A 107 -4.31 -34.66 25.94
C GLY A 107 -3.07 -34.84 25.08
N ALA A 108 -3.18 -34.67 23.76
CA ALA A 108 -2.09 -34.83 22.81
C ALA A 108 -0.90 -33.95 23.17
N PHE A 109 -1.09 -32.89 23.95
CA PHE A 109 -0.05 -31.95 24.36
C PHE A 109 0.38 -32.06 25.83
N ASN A 110 -0.08 -33.07 26.55
CA ASN A 110 0.35 -33.30 27.93
C ASN A 110 1.86 -33.61 28.01
N PHE A 111 2.49 -34.06 26.92
CA PHE A 111 3.94 -34.24 26.84
C PHE A 111 4.73 -32.92 26.96
N LEU A 112 4.10 -31.78 26.69
CA LEU A 112 4.71 -30.46 26.85
C LEU A 112 4.66 -29.97 28.31
N ASN A 113 3.95 -30.66 29.20
CA ASN A 113 3.97 -30.39 30.63
C ASN A 113 5.24 -31.02 31.24
N GLY A 114 6.35 -30.32 31.08
CA GLY A 114 7.65 -30.75 31.59
C GLY A 114 8.56 -29.56 31.87
N MET A 115 9.51 -29.77 32.77
CA MET A 115 10.69 -28.91 32.86
C MET A 115 11.46 -29.07 31.57
N LEU A 116 11.67 -28.01 30.79
CA LEU A 116 12.62 -28.07 29.67
C LEU A 116 14.00 -28.36 30.28
N PRO A 117 14.58 -29.57 30.11
CA PRO A 117 15.92 -29.79 30.61
C PRO A 117 16.85 -29.08 29.64
N LEU A 118 17.28 -27.86 29.98
CA LEU A 118 18.40 -27.16 29.32
C LEU A 118 19.73 -27.86 29.61
N ASN A 119 19.70 -29.15 29.93
CA ASN A 119 20.83 -29.86 30.44
C ASN A 119 21.66 -30.37 29.27
N GLN A 120 22.88 -29.83 29.23
CA GLN A 120 24.03 -30.28 28.45
C GLN A 120 24.10 -29.77 27.01
N ILE A 121 24.21 -28.45 26.85
CA ILE A 121 25.09 -27.91 25.82
C ILE A 121 26.52 -28.34 26.22
N LYS A 122 27.00 -29.47 25.70
CA LYS A 122 28.40 -29.88 25.85
C LYS A 122 29.28 -28.94 25.02
N LEU A 123 29.79 -27.87 25.63
CA LEU A 123 30.89 -27.13 25.03
C LEU A 123 32.16 -28.00 25.05
N PRO A 124 33.03 -27.94 24.02
CA PRO A 124 34.17 -28.87 23.86
C PRO A 124 35.29 -28.73 24.91
N THR A 125 35.14 -27.85 25.88
CA THR A 125 36.17 -27.48 26.84
C THR A 125 35.64 -27.74 28.25
N GLY A 126 35.93 -28.93 28.79
CA GLY A 126 35.82 -29.49 30.15
C GLY A 126 35.38 -28.64 31.38
N VAL A 127 34.53 -27.63 31.22
CA VAL A 127 34.06 -26.73 32.27
C VAL A 127 32.57 -26.98 32.45
N SER A 128 32.21 -27.60 33.56
CA SER A 128 30.83 -27.81 33.98
C SER A 128 30.16 -26.46 34.20
N THR A 129 29.21 -26.08 33.34
CA THR A 129 28.36 -24.92 33.57
C THR A 129 27.34 -25.22 34.67
N PRO A 130 26.95 -24.22 35.49
CA PRO A 130 25.88 -24.39 36.47
C PRO A 130 24.58 -24.72 35.74
N ALA A 131 23.89 -25.77 36.19
CA ALA A 131 22.59 -26.15 35.66
C ALA A 131 21.63 -24.96 35.79
N LEU A 132 21.20 -24.42 34.65
CA LEU A 132 20.20 -23.36 34.61
C LEU A 132 18.89 -23.88 35.21
N PRO A 133 18.19 -23.10 36.04
CA PRO A 133 16.94 -23.52 36.64
C PRO A 133 15.93 -23.83 35.54
N ALA A 134 15.36 -25.03 35.56
CA ALA A 134 14.38 -25.44 34.58
C ALA A 134 13.10 -24.62 34.76
N ILE A 135 12.66 -23.95 33.69
CA ILE A 135 11.42 -23.19 33.69
C ILE A 135 10.27 -24.19 33.52
N PRO A 136 9.29 -24.24 34.44
CA PRO A 136 8.12 -25.09 34.28
C PRO A 136 7.26 -24.54 33.13
N LEU A 137 7.22 -25.25 32.00
CA LEU A 137 6.35 -24.91 30.88
C LEU A 137 5.03 -25.68 31.02
N ASN A 138 3.94 -24.93 31.11
CA ASN A 138 2.59 -25.47 31.13
C ASN A 138 2.06 -25.48 29.69
N GLY A 139 2.18 -26.61 29.01
CA GLY A 139 1.69 -26.79 27.64
C GLY A 139 0.21 -26.44 27.51
N LYS A 140 -0.60 -26.79 28.52
CA LYS A 140 -2.04 -26.47 28.54
C LYS A 140 -2.30 -24.97 28.49
N LEU A 141 -1.49 -24.17 29.19
CA LEU A 141 -1.61 -22.71 29.18
C LEU A 141 -1.23 -22.13 27.80
N ILE A 142 -0.16 -22.65 27.19
CA ILE A 142 0.29 -22.22 25.85
C ILE A 142 -0.80 -22.49 24.82
N ILE A 143 -1.39 -23.68 24.84
CA ILE A 143 -2.41 -24.09 23.85
C ILE A 143 -3.70 -23.33 24.07
N ASN A 144 -4.15 -23.16 25.31
CA ASN A 144 -5.32 -22.34 25.59
C ASN A 144 -5.12 -20.89 25.13
N SER A 145 -3.91 -20.35 25.25
CA SER A 145 -3.57 -19.03 24.71
C SER A 145 -3.66 -18.98 23.18
N ILE A 146 -3.13 -19.99 22.48
CA ILE A 146 -3.22 -20.09 21.01
C ILE A 146 -4.67 -20.23 20.55
N ILE A 147 -5.46 -21.06 21.23
CA ILE A 147 -6.89 -21.23 20.92
C ILE A 147 -7.65 -19.92 21.14
N ALA A 148 -7.41 -19.22 22.26
CA ALA A 148 -8.02 -17.93 22.55
C ALA A 148 -7.66 -16.87 21.48
N LEU A 149 -6.41 -16.86 21.02
CA LEU A 149 -5.95 -15.94 19.97
C LEU A 149 -6.61 -16.26 18.62
N ASN A 150 -6.68 -17.54 18.24
CA ASN A 150 -7.42 -17.97 17.05
C ASN A 150 -8.92 -17.62 17.14
N LEU A 151 -9.52 -17.65 18.34
CA LEU A 151 -10.92 -17.29 18.54
C LEU A 151 -11.14 -15.80 18.32
N GLY A 152 -10.25 -14.96 18.85
CA GLY A 152 -10.24 -13.53 18.58
C GLY A 152 -10.10 -13.21 17.08
N LEU A 153 -9.22 -13.94 16.39
CA LEU A 153 -9.00 -13.77 14.95
C LEU A 153 -10.23 -14.22 14.14
N ALA A 154 -10.89 -15.32 14.54
CA ALA A 154 -12.14 -15.77 13.96
C ALA A 154 -13.27 -14.73 14.11
N PHE A 155 -13.39 -14.10 15.29
CA PHE A 155 -14.35 -13.02 15.51
C PHE A 155 -14.07 -11.78 14.65
N LEU A 156 -12.80 -11.38 14.55
CA LEU A 156 -12.41 -10.25 13.70
C LEU A 156 -12.71 -10.51 12.23
N LEU A 157 -12.44 -11.73 11.76
CA LEU A 157 -12.79 -12.16 10.42
C LEU A 157 -14.30 -12.21 10.22
N LEU A 158 -15.06 -12.74 11.17
CA LEU A 158 -16.52 -12.78 11.11
C LEU A 158 -17.12 -11.37 10.94
N ASP A 159 -16.66 -10.40 11.75
CA ASP A 159 -17.12 -9.02 11.63
C ASP A 159 -16.83 -8.45 10.25
N ARG A 160 -15.59 -8.62 9.79
CA ARG A 160 -15.14 -8.00 8.54
C ARG A 160 -15.70 -8.68 7.29
N THR A 161 -15.91 -9.99 7.32
CA THR A 161 -16.29 -10.80 6.15
C THR A 161 -17.79 -11.05 6.04
N ILE A 162 -18.51 -11.12 7.16
CA ILE A 162 -19.95 -11.39 7.17
C ILE A 162 -20.73 -10.16 7.65
N LEU A 163 -20.43 -9.62 8.84
CA LEU A 163 -21.25 -8.56 9.43
C LEU A 163 -21.22 -7.28 8.58
N ARG A 164 -20.04 -6.75 8.27
CA ARG A 164 -19.90 -5.52 7.46
C ARG A 164 -20.60 -5.58 6.09
N PRO A 165 -20.39 -6.60 5.23
CA PRO A 165 -21.09 -6.66 3.95
C PRO A 165 -22.59 -6.91 4.10
N PHE A 166 -23.03 -7.64 5.13
CA PHE A 166 -24.46 -7.84 5.39
C PHE A 166 -25.16 -6.53 5.76
N PHE A 167 -24.59 -5.75 6.67
CA PHE A 167 -25.13 -4.44 7.05
C PHE A 167 -25.05 -3.43 5.91
N ASN A 168 -23.97 -3.42 5.13
CA ASN A 168 -23.83 -2.56 3.96
C ASN A 168 -24.81 -2.88 2.82
N ARG A 169 -25.26 -4.14 2.71
CA ARG A 169 -26.34 -4.51 1.77
C ARG A 169 -27.69 -4.00 2.25
N ARG A 170 -27.97 -4.12 3.55
CA ARG A 170 -29.24 -3.68 4.13
C ARG A 170 -29.40 -2.16 4.10
N SER A 171 -28.33 -1.40 4.36
CA SER A 171 -28.38 0.07 4.29
C SER A 171 -28.64 0.62 2.89
N ARG A 172 -28.31 -0.14 1.83
CA ARG A 172 -28.57 0.25 0.43
C ARG A 172 -29.97 -0.12 -0.08
N MET A 173 -30.70 -0.99 0.61
CA MET A 173 -32.09 -1.33 0.23
C MET A 173 -33.13 -0.39 0.85
N HIS A 174 -32.73 0.47 1.79
CA HIS A 174 -33.59 1.43 2.48
C HIS A 174 -33.41 2.88 1.98
N LEU A 175 -32.79 3.07 0.81
CA LEU A 175 -32.60 4.34 0.10
C LEU A 175 -33.13 4.16 -1.32
#